data_AF-A0A5B7WTA4-F1
#
_entry.id   AF-A0A5B7WTA4-F1
#
_cell.length_a   1.000
_cell.length_b   1.000
_cell.length_c   1.000
_cell.angle_alpha   90.00
_cell.angle_beta   90.00
_cell.angle_gamma   90.00
#
_symmetry.space_group_name_H-M   'P 1'
#
loop_
_entity.id
_entity.type
_entity.pdbx_description
1 polymer ?
#
loop_
_entity_poly.entity_id
_entity_poly.type
_entity_poly.pdbx_seq_one_letter_code
_entity_poly.pdbx_strand_id
1 'polypeptide(L)'
;MLPQELAAMRPAGLTSPAEQAGWYQRWLAIDPQERGVMRTYTVRAFRDAGHRDNQSGDWPELDIDFVLHGRYVDGHLQGGPATEWGAGAKLGDRMLLLGPNKALNDASYGGIEFRPGNATRVLLVGDETAAPAICSILEALPSTVTGDAFIEVPEAGDILGTTTASGVSVQWLTRGTQPHGKLLESAVREAVAIPAAGVVHTNADPEDVDIDSTILWETGGGSAGPFYAWIAGEASAVKTLRRYLVKDVGIDRKQVAFMGYWREGKTEN
;
A
#
# COMPACT_ATOMS: atom_id res chain seq x y z
N MET A 1 -30.06 -1.87 2.21
CA MET A 1 -30.05 -3.35 2.02
C MET A 1 -28.92 -3.64 1.05
N LEU A 2 -28.08 -4.66 1.27
CA LEU A 2 -27.02 -4.98 0.30
C LEU A 2 -27.65 -5.48 -1.00
N PRO A 3 -27.28 -4.97 -2.19
CA PRO A 3 -27.63 -5.58 -3.46
C PRO A 3 -27.40 -7.09 -3.43
N GLN A 4 -28.32 -7.85 -4.01
CA GLN A 4 -28.31 -9.32 -3.98
C GLN A 4 -26.99 -9.89 -4.56
N GLU A 5 -26.36 -9.15 -5.47
CA GLU A 5 -25.07 -9.43 -6.08
C GLU A 5 -23.89 -9.26 -5.11
N LEU A 6 -23.91 -8.26 -4.21
CA LEU A 6 -22.92 -8.09 -3.14
C LEU A 6 -23.06 -9.17 -2.06
N ALA A 7 -24.29 -9.64 -1.80
CA ALA A 7 -24.54 -10.73 -0.87
C ALA A 7 -23.97 -12.08 -1.35
N ALA A 8 -23.86 -12.28 -2.67
CA ALA A 8 -23.21 -13.44 -3.26
C ALA A 8 -21.67 -13.43 -3.13
N MET A 9 -21.06 -12.30 -2.78
CA MET A 9 -19.60 -12.17 -2.58
C MET A 9 -19.14 -12.43 -1.14
N ARG A 10 -20.03 -12.92 -0.27
CA ARG A 10 -19.70 -13.29 1.12
C ARG A 10 -18.64 -14.42 1.17
N PRO A 11 -17.98 -14.65 2.32
CA PRO A 11 -16.97 -15.70 2.47
C PRO A 11 -17.42 -17.11 2.06
N ALA A 12 -18.73 -17.39 2.10
CA ALA A 12 -19.32 -18.65 1.64
C ALA A 12 -19.69 -18.66 0.13
N GLY A 13 -19.51 -17.55 -0.60
CA GLY A 13 -20.11 -17.30 -1.92
C GLY A 13 -19.12 -17.17 -3.09
N LEU A 14 -17.81 -17.11 -2.86
CA LEU A 14 -16.80 -17.14 -3.93
C LEU A 14 -15.77 -18.22 -3.63
N THR A 15 -16.15 -19.47 -3.88
CA THR A 15 -15.38 -20.67 -3.52
C THR A 15 -14.58 -21.24 -4.68
N SER A 16 -14.76 -20.71 -5.89
CA SER A 16 -14.05 -21.17 -7.09
C SER A 16 -13.48 -20.03 -7.96
N PRO A 17 -12.39 -20.28 -8.71
CA PRO A 17 -11.85 -19.33 -9.69
C PRO A 17 -12.87 -18.88 -10.75
N ALA A 18 -13.85 -19.73 -11.09
CA ALA A 18 -14.90 -19.40 -12.06
C ALA A 18 -15.89 -18.37 -11.52
N GLU A 19 -16.24 -18.42 -10.23
CA GLU A 19 -17.13 -17.44 -9.58
C GLU A 19 -16.43 -16.08 -9.40
N GLN A 20 -15.11 -16.10 -9.18
CA GLN A 20 -14.28 -14.89 -9.16
C GLN A 20 -14.14 -14.25 -10.56
N ALA A 21 -14.27 -15.00 -11.65
CA ALA A 21 -14.16 -14.43 -12.98
C ALA A 21 -15.26 -13.36 -13.23
N GLY A 22 -14.86 -12.16 -13.64
CA GLY A 22 -15.76 -11.08 -14.05
C GLY A 22 -16.55 -10.41 -12.92
N TRP A 23 -16.26 -10.69 -11.64
CA TRP A 23 -16.96 -10.07 -10.50
C TRP A 23 -16.90 -8.54 -10.55
N TYR A 24 -15.73 -7.99 -10.89
CA TYR A 24 -15.52 -6.55 -10.96
C TYR A 24 -16.35 -5.91 -12.08
N GLN A 25 -16.46 -6.56 -13.24
CA GLN A 25 -17.30 -6.08 -14.34
C GLN A 25 -18.78 -6.12 -13.97
N ARG A 26 -19.23 -7.15 -13.23
CA ARG A 26 -20.59 -7.19 -12.70
C ARG A 26 -20.84 -6.07 -11.70
N TRP A 27 -19.91 -5.82 -10.78
CA TRP A 27 -20.01 -4.70 -9.84
C TRP A 27 -20.05 -3.35 -10.57
N LEU A 28 -19.20 -3.13 -11.58
CA LEU A 28 -19.20 -1.91 -12.40
C LEU A 28 -20.52 -1.69 -13.15
N ALA A 29 -21.25 -2.76 -13.48
CA ALA A 29 -22.53 -2.71 -14.18
C ALA A 29 -23.73 -2.36 -13.27
N ILE A 30 -23.55 -2.36 -11.94
CA ILE A 30 -24.57 -1.90 -10.98
C ILE A 30 -24.71 -0.38 -11.12
N ASP A 31 -25.95 0.13 -11.03
CA ASP A 31 -26.23 1.57 -11.02
C ASP A 31 -25.32 2.27 -10.00
N PRO A 32 -24.55 3.32 -10.38
CA PRO A 32 -23.66 4.03 -9.46
C PRO A 32 -24.31 4.51 -8.16
N GLN A 33 -25.63 4.78 -8.14
CA GLN A 33 -26.37 5.16 -6.94
C GLN A 33 -26.56 3.99 -5.95
N GLU A 34 -26.56 2.76 -6.44
CA GLU A 34 -26.77 1.53 -5.65
C GLU A 34 -25.49 0.72 -5.44
N ARG A 35 -24.52 0.86 -6.35
CA ARG A 35 -23.25 0.11 -6.42
C ARG A 35 -22.39 0.27 -5.16
N GLY A 36 -22.54 1.40 -4.47
CA GLY A 36 -21.68 1.81 -3.39
C GLY A 36 -20.30 2.28 -3.89
N VAL A 37 -19.46 2.68 -2.95
CA VAL A 37 -18.09 3.13 -3.23
C VAL A 37 -17.12 2.07 -2.73
N MET A 38 -16.15 1.72 -3.58
CA MET A 38 -15.05 0.83 -3.23
C MET A 38 -13.76 1.64 -3.11
N ARG A 39 -12.99 1.38 -2.06
CA ARG A 39 -11.66 1.96 -1.85
C ARG A 39 -10.72 0.89 -1.34
N THR A 40 -9.47 0.95 -1.78
CA THR A 40 -8.43 0.02 -1.35
C THR A 40 -7.78 0.52 -0.08
N TYR A 41 -7.69 -0.36 0.93
CA TYR A 41 -7.04 -0.06 2.21
C TYR A 41 -6.10 -1.19 2.60
N THR A 42 -5.05 -0.83 3.34
CA THR A 42 -4.15 -1.80 3.96
C THR A 42 -4.77 -2.39 5.22
N VAL A 43 -4.70 -3.71 5.37
CA VAL A 43 -4.93 -4.37 6.66
C VAL A 43 -3.72 -4.08 7.55
N ARG A 44 -3.87 -3.19 8.52
CA ARG A 44 -2.78 -2.82 9.44
C ARG A 44 -2.48 -3.94 10.42
N ALA A 45 -3.52 -4.57 10.96
CA ALA A 45 -3.41 -5.73 11.81
C ALA A 45 -4.67 -6.61 11.69
N PHE A 46 -4.49 -7.90 11.93
CA PHE A 46 -5.58 -8.87 12.01
C PHE A 46 -5.35 -9.78 13.21
N ARG A 47 -6.38 -9.96 14.02
CA ARG A 47 -6.35 -10.81 15.21
C ARG A 47 -7.50 -11.80 15.14
N ASP A 48 -7.18 -13.09 15.17
CA ASP A 48 -8.19 -14.15 15.22
C ASP A 48 -9.05 -14.04 16.49
N ALA A 49 -10.24 -14.66 16.44
CA ALA A 49 -11.07 -14.83 17.63
C ALA A 49 -10.29 -15.58 18.72
N GLY A 50 -10.38 -15.10 19.95
CA GLY A 50 -9.66 -15.63 21.11
C GLY A 50 -8.18 -15.23 21.20
N HIS A 51 -7.65 -14.41 20.28
CA HIS A 51 -6.30 -13.87 20.41
C HIS A 51 -6.19 -13.02 21.68
N ARG A 52 -5.07 -13.10 22.42
CA ARG A 52 -4.90 -12.41 23.71
C ARG A 52 -5.06 -10.88 23.65
N ASP A 53 -4.71 -10.30 22.51
CA ASP A 53 -4.75 -8.86 22.24
C ASP A 53 -6.04 -8.44 21.50
N ASN A 54 -7.01 -9.36 21.34
CA ASN A 54 -8.32 -9.11 20.73
C ASN A 54 -9.32 -8.69 21.81
N GLN A 55 -9.96 -7.53 21.63
CA GLN A 55 -10.91 -6.96 22.60
C GLN A 55 -12.32 -7.53 22.44
N SER A 56 -12.65 -8.01 21.24
CA SER A 56 -13.94 -8.58 20.86
C SER A 56 -14.14 -10.00 21.39
N GLY A 57 -13.06 -10.69 21.78
CA GLY A 57 -13.09 -12.03 22.35
C GLY A 57 -13.50 -13.09 21.32
N ASP A 58 -14.81 -13.29 21.14
CA ASP A 58 -15.38 -14.36 20.31
C ASP A 58 -15.35 -14.05 18.79
N TRP A 59 -15.00 -12.81 18.40
CA TRP A 59 -14.98 -12.37 17.01
C TRP A 59 -13.57 -11.95 16.59
N PRO A 60 -13.17 -12.19 15.32
CA PRO A 60 -11.91 -11.66 14.81
C PRO A 60 -11.96 -10.13 14.70
N GLU A 61 -10.80 -9.50 14.83
CA GLU A 61 -10.62 -8.05 14.70
C GLU A 61 -9.69 -7.72 13.53
N LEU A 62 -9.97 -6.60 12.88
CA LEU A 62 -9.20 -6.10 11.76
C LEU A 62 -9.03 -4.57 11.91
N ASP A 63 -7.78 -4.13 11.88
CA ASP A 63 -7.44 -2.70 11.94
C ASP A 63 -7.17 -2.17 10.54
N ILE A 64 -7.74 -1.00 10.25
CA ILE A 64 -7.50 -0.22 9.02
C ILE A 64 -7.20 1.20 9.44
N ASP A 65 -6.05 1.72 8.99
CA ASP A 65 -5.69 3.10 9.19
C ASP A 65 -6.25 3.95 8.03
N PHE A 66 -7.00 4.99 8.37
CA PHE A 66 -7.57 5.93 7.40
C PHE A 66 -6.73 7.22 7.39
N VAL A 67 -6.14 7.54 6.23
CA VAL A 67 -5.62 8.88 5.99
C VAL A 67 -6.80 9.84 5.82
N LEU A 68 -6.93 10.78 6.73
CA LEU A 68 -8.00 11.78 6.70
C LEU A 68 -7.57 12.99 5.88
N HIS A 69 -7.92 13.00 4.58
CA HIS A 69 -7.53 14.03 3.64
C HIS A 69 -8.73 14.85 3.14
N GLY A 70 -8.60 16.18 3.09
CA GLY A 70 -9.71 17.03 2.64
C GLY A 70 -9.59 18.45 3.16
N ARG A 71 -10.73 19.15 3.24
CA ARG A 71 -10.82 20.51 3.76
C ARG A 71 -11.92 20.57 4.81
N TYR A 72 -11.67 21.30 5.90
CA TYR A 72 -12.73 21.61 6.85
C TYR A 72 -13.60 22.74 6.29
N VAL A 73 -14.90 22.46 6.14
CA VAL A 73 -15.93 23.42 5.74
C VAL A 73 -17.03 23.36 6.79
N ASP A 74 -17.34 24.50 7.40
CA ASP A 74 -18.34 24.61 8.47
C ASP A 74 -18.14 23.60 9.62
N GLY A 75 -16.88 23.32 9.98
CA GLY A 75 -16.51 22.40 11.07
C GLY A 75 -16.55 20.92 10.70
N HIS A 76 -16.85 20.58 9.45
CA HIS A 76 -16.86 19.21 8.94
C HIS A 76 -15.75 18.98 7.93
N LEU A 77 -15.05 17.84 8.04
CA LEU A 77 -14.09 17.41 7.03
C LEU A 77 -14.84 17.01 5.76
N GLN A 78 -14.65 17.78 4.70
CA GLN A 78 -15.14 17.48 3.35
C GLN A 78 -14.00 16.87 2.53
N GLY A 79 -14.24 15.67 2.01
CA GLY A 79 -13.20 14.89 1.34
C GLY A 79 -13.80 13.82 0.43
N GLY A 80 -13.04 12.74 0.22
CA GLY A 80 -13.56 11.56 -0.44
C GLY A 80 -14.50 10.77 0.49
N PRO A 81 -15.39 9.93 -0.06
CA PRO A 81 -16.37 9.17 0.72
C PRO A 81 -15.75 8.32 1.84
N ALA A 82 -14.54 7.79 1.65
CA ALA A 82 -13.87 7.02 2.69
C ALA A 82 -13.18 7.88 3.75
N THR A 83 -12.69 9.09 3.41
CA THR A 83 -12.24 10.06 4.43
C THR A 83 -13.42 10.51 5.29
N GLU A 84 -14.54 10.87 4.65
CA GLU A 84 -15.74 11.32 5.38
C GLU A 84 -16.30 10.21 6.26
N TRP A 85 -16.31 8.97 5.76
CA TRP A 85 -16.65 7.80 6.57
C TRP A 85 -15.69 7.63 7.75
N GLY A 86 -14.38 7.64 7.52
CA GLY A 86 -13.37 7.47 8.56
C GLY A 86 -13.45 8.53 9.66
N ALA A 87 -13.71 9.79 9.28
CA ALA A 87 -13.86 10.89 10.24
C ALA A 87 -15.18 10.81 11.05
N GLY A 88 -16.22 10.20 10.48
CA GLY A 88 -17.55 10.12 11.08
C GLY A 88 -17.87 8.78 11.77
N ALA A 89 -17.04 7.76 11.60
CA ALA A 89 -17.31 6.39 12.02
C ALA A 89 -17.51 6.27 13.54
N LYS A 90 -18.51 5.48 13.93
CA LYS A 90 -18.87 5.17 15.32
C LYS A 90 -19.00 3.67 15.54
N LEU A 91 -18.92 3.26 16.81
CA LEU A 91 -19.20 1.88 17.20
C LEU A 91 -20.59 1.45 16.69
N GLY A 92 -20.61 0.34 15.96
CA GLY A 92 -21.83 -0.22 15.35
C GLY A 92 -22.02 0.12 13.86
N ASP A 93 -21.25 1.07 13.32
CA ASP A 93 -21.23 1.34 11.88
C ASP A 93 -20.71 0.12 11.12
N ARG A 94 -21.20 -0.05 9.88
CA ARG A 94 -20.95 -1.26 9.08
C ARG A 94 -20.31 -0.89 7.76
N MET A 95 -19.30 -1.66 7.38
CA MET A 95 -18.70 -1.65 6.04
C MET A 95 -18.67 -3.06 5.46
N LEU A 96 -18.54 -3.16 4.14
CA LEU A 96 -18.21 -4.41 3.48
C LEU A 96 -16.72 -4.48 3.22
N LEU A 97 -16.14 -5.65 3.45
CA LEU A 97 -14.74 -5.93 3.18
C LEU A 97 -14.64 -6.96 2.05
N LEU A 98 -13.87 -6.61 1.03
CA LEU A 98 -13.35 -7.54 0.03
C LEU A 98 -11.85 -7.65 0.33
N GLY A 99 -11.41 -8.83 0.73
CA GLY A 99 -10.05 -9.02 1.24
C GLY A 99 -9.40 -10.30 0.74
N PRO A 100 -8.07 -10.39 0.86
CA PRO A 100 -7.35 -11.61 0.51
C PRO A 100 -7.83 -12.80 1.33
N ASN A 101 -7.97 -13.94 0.68
CA ASN A 101 -8.25 -15.20 1.36
C ASN A 101 -6.93 -15.89 1.68
N LYS A 102 -6.59 -16.01 2.98
CA LYS A 102 -5.37 -16.69 3.45
C LYS A 102 -5.26 -18.13 2.92
N ALA A 103 -6.38 -18.82 2.69
CA ALA A 103 -6.37 -20.17 2.11
C ALA A 103 -5.94 -20.21 0.64
N LEU A 104 -5.93 -19.06 -0.04
CA LEU A 104 -5.56 -18.90 -1.45
C LEU A 104 -4.22 -18.18 -1.65
N ASN A 105 -3.54 -17.77 -0.56
CA ASN A 105 -2.23 -17.13 -0.62
C ASN A 105 -1.11 -18.13 -0.27
N ASP A 106 0.05 -17.97 -0.90
CA ASP A 106 1.24 -18.73 -0.54
C ASP A 106 1.84 -18.25 0.81
N ALA A 107 2.82 -18.98 1.33
CA ALA A 107 3.46 -18.69 2.61
C ALA A 107 4.42 -17.49 2.59
N SER A 108 4.42 -16.67 1.53
CA SER A 108 5.28 -15.47 1.49
C SER A 108 4.85 -14.46 2.56
N TYR A 109 5.84 -13.94 3.28
CA TYR A 109 5.65 -12.98 4.36
C TYR A 109 5.25 -11.59 3.81
N GLY A 110 4.39 -10.85 4.52
CA GLY A 110 4.33 -9.39 4.41
C GLY A 110 3.29 -8.75 3.49
N GLY A 111 2.35 -9.51 2.91
CA GLY A 111 1.19 -8.95 2.17
C GLY A 111 1.15 -9.31 0.68
N ILE A 112 0.08 -8.90 -0.01
CA ILE A 112 -0.22 -9.33 -1.39
C ILE A 112 0.84 -8.87 -2.40
N GLU A 113 1.66 -7.86 -2.10
CA GLU A 113 2.62 -7.28 -3.06
C GLU A 113 4.02 -6.99 -2.50
N PHE A 114 4.36 -7.60 -1.38
CA PHE A 114 5.73 -7.57 -0.85
C PHE A 114 6.38 -8.94 -1.08
N ARG A 115 7.20 -9.05 -2.13
CA ARG A 115 7.84 -10.32 -2.54
C ARG A 115 9.35 -10.17 -2.69
N PRO A 116 10.09 -10.03 -1.56
CA PRO A 116 11.53 -9.77 -1.60
C PRO A 116 12.35 -10.97 -2.09
N GLY A 117 11.77 -12.17 -2.18
CA GLY A 117 12.47 -13.38 -2.57
C GLY A 117 13.62 -13.68 -1.61
N ASN A 118 14.86 -13.74 -2.14
CA ASN A 118 16.06 -13.97 -1.35
C ASN A 118 16.80 -12.68 -0.97
N ALA A 119 16.20 -11.50 -1.17
CA ALA A 119 16.84 -10.24 -0.87
C ALA A 119 17.13 -10.09 0.63
N THR A 120 18.36 -9.71 0.95
CA THR A 120 18.82 -9.44 2.32
C THR A 120 18.97 -7.93 2.58
N ARG A 121 18.85 -7.11 1.53
CA ARG A 121 18.76 -5.66 1.62
C ARG A 121 17.47 -5.16 0.99
N VAL A 122 16.72 -4.32 1.71
CA VAL A 122 15.47 -3.74 1.22
C VAL A 122 15.48 -2.22 1.18
N LEU A 123 14.70 -1.64 0.28
CA LEU A 123 14.36 -0.22 0.26
C LEU A 123 12.84 -0.09 0.31
N LEU A 124 12.30 0.47 1.38
CA LEU A 124 10.86 0.72 1.55
C LEU A 124 10.61 2.22 1.44
N VAL A 125 9.69 2.64 0.57
CA VAL A 125 9.44 4.07 0.34
C VAL A 125 7.95 4.30 0.21
N GLY A 126 7.42 5.27 0.94
CA GLY A 126 6.05 5.69 0.71
C GLY A 126 5.59 6.88 1.51
N ASP A 127 4.39 7.37 1.20
CA ASP A 127 3.72 8.44 1.92
C ASP A 127 2.79 7.88 3.01
N GLU A 128 2.00 8.75 3.66
CA GLU A 128 1.10 8.38 4.74
C GLU A 128 0.07 7.29 4.34
N THR A 129 -0.25 7.16 3.05
CA THR A 129 -1.18 6.13 2.57
C THR A 129 -0.53 4.74 2.51
N ALA A 130 0.79 4.70 2.36
CA ALA A 130 1.59 3.48 2.36
C ALA A 130 2.22 3.17 3.73
N ALA A 131 2.23 4.13 4.66
CA ALA A 131 2.79 3.98 6.00
C ALA A 131 2.27 2.72 6.74
N PRO A 132 0.96 2.38 6.74
CA PRO A 132 0.47 1.17 7.39
C PRO A 132 1.10 -0.12 6.82
N ALA A 133 1.27 -0.18 5.50
CA ALA A 133 1.89 -1.32 4.84
C ALA A 133 3.38 -1.44 5.17
N ILE A 134 4.11 -0.32 5.13
CA ILE A 134 5.53 -0.28 5.48
C ILE A 134 5.75 -0.71 6.94
N CYS A 135 4.89 -0.24 7.87
CA CYS A 135 4.94 -0.66 9.26
C CYS A 135 4.78 -2.18 9.41
N SER A 136 3.76 -2.75 8.77
CA SER A 136 3.51 -4.20 8.78
C SER A 136 4.65 -5.00 8.15
N ILE A 137 5.28 -4.49 7.09
CA ILE A 137 6.47 -5.11 6.49
C ILE A 137 7.63 -5.08 7.50
N LEU A 138 7.95 -3.91 8.07
CA LEU A 138 9.06 -3.74 9.02
C LEU A 138 8.91 -4.64 10.25
N GLU A 139 7.69 -4.80 10.76
CA GLU A 139 7.37 -5.68 11.89
C GLU A 139 7.57 -7.16 11.58
N ALA A 140 7.39 -7.56 10.32
CA ALA A 140 7.54 -8.93 9.86
C ALA A 140 8.96 -9.28 9.37
N LEU A 141 9.80 -8.29 9.07
CA LEU A 141 11.14 -8.53 8.53
C LEU A 141 12.06 -9.24 9.54
N PRO A 142 12.80 -10.28 9.12
CA PRO A 142 13.74 -10.98 10.00
C PRO A 142 14.97 -10.12 10.29
N SER A 143 15.68 -10.42 11.38
CA SER A 143 16.88 -9.69 11.82
C SER A 143 18.06 -9.71 10.84
N THR A 144 18.04 -10.63 9.89
CA THR A 144 19.05 -10.74 8.83
C THR A 144 18.85 -9.75 7.70
N VAL A 145 17.69 -9.11 7.60
CA VAL A 145 17.40 -8.10 6.57
C VAL A 145 17.89 -6.74 7.02
N THR A 146 18.49 -5.98 6.12
CA THR A 146 19.01 -4.63 6.34
C THR A 146 18.47 -3.67 5.27
N GLY A 147 18.75 -2.38 5.40
CA GLY A 147 18.45 -1.40 4.36
C GLY A 147 17.80 -0.14 4.90
N ASP A 148 16.89 0.44 4.13
CA ASP A 148 16.38 1.79 4.38
C ASP A 148 14.85 1.84 4.20
N ALA A 149 14.16 2.52 5.10
CA ALA A 149 12.73 2.81 5.01
C ALA A 149 12.50 4.32 5.12
N PHE A 150 11.92 4.93 4.09
CA PHE A 150 11.57 6.34 4.04
C PHE A 150 10.06 6.49 4.00
N ILE A 151 9.49 7.12 5.02
CA ILE A 151 8.04 7.27 5.17
C ILE A 151 7.71 8.74 5.30
N GLU A 152 7.08 9.33 4.29
CA GLU A 152 6.67 10.73 4.29
C GLU A 152 5.28 10.86 4.91
N VAL A 153 5.11 11.80 5.83
CA VAL A 153 3.83 12.10 6.49
C VAL A 153 3.62 13.62 6.54
N PRO A 154 2.37 14.12 6.64
CA PRO A 154 2.13 15.56 6.69
C PRO A 154 2.88 16.24 7.86
N GLU A 155 2.68 15.73 9.07
CA GLU A 155 3.20 16.32 10.30
C GLU A 155 3.75 15.26 11.27
N ALA A 156 4.48 15.69 12.30
CA ALA A 156 5.08 14.78 13.28
C ALA A 156 4.03 13.97 14.08
N GLY A 157 2.81 14.49 14.22
CA GLY A 157 1.70 13.80 14.87
C GLY A 157 1.16 12.60 14.08
N ASP A 158 1.48 12.52 12.78
CA ASP A 158 1.04 11.46 11.88
C ASP A 158 2.03 10.27 11.85
N ILE A 159 3.13 10.35 12.61
CA ILE A 159 4.10 9.27 12.71
C ILE A 159 3.48 8.08 13.45
N LEU A 160 3.46 6.92 12.79
CA LEU A 160 2.97 5.69 13.39
C LEU A 160 4.03 5.04 14.28
N GLY A 161 3.57 4.32 15.30
CA GLY A 161 4.42 3.40 16.04
C GLY A 161 4.83 2.21 15.16
N THR A 162 6.13 1.93 15.10
CA THR A 162 6.67 0.77 14.38
C THR A 162 7.79 0.14 15.18
N THR A 163 7.80 -1.19 15.24
CA THR A 163 8.93 -1.96 15.75
C THR A 163 9.50 -2.83 14.63
N THR A 164 10.80 -3.08 14.64
CA THR A 164 11.41 -4.03 13.71
C THR A 164 12.53 -4.80 14.41
N ALA A 165 12.64 -6.09 14.09
CA ALA A 165 13.79 -6.91 14.47
C ALA A 165 14.94 -6.80 13.45
N SER A 166 14.68 -6.21 12.28
CA SER A 166 15.61 -6.06 11.16
C SER A 166 16.65 -4.96 11.40
N GLY A 167 17.72 -4.98 10.61
CA GLY A 167 18.71 -3.90 10.55
C GLY A 167 18.32 -2.79 9.58
N VAL A 168 17.02 -2.60 9.28
CA VAL A 168 16.54 -1.52 8.41
C VAL A 168 16.53 -0.20 9.19
N SER A 169 17.16 0.82 8.62
CA SER A 169 17.10 2.19 9.13
C SER A 169 15.76 2.81 8.74
N VAL A 170 14.98 3.29 9.71
CA VAL A 170 13.66 3.90 9.48
C VAL A 170 13.75 5.41 9.64
N GLN A 171 13.31 6.15 8.62
CA GLN A 171 13.27 7.61 8.62
C GLN A 171 11.87 8.11 8.26
N TRP A 172 11.26 8.83 9.20
CA TRP A 172 10.00 9.53 8.98
C TRP A 172 10.29 10.96 8.51
N LEU A 173 9.71 11.34 7.38
CA LEU A 173 9.91 12.64 6.72
C LEU A 173 8.65 13.47 6.89
N THR A 174 8.68 14.51 7.72
CA THR A 174 7.54 15.42 7.90
C THR A 174 7.50 16.41 6.74
N ARG A 175 6.51 16.28 5.86
CA ARG A 175 6.35 17.05 4.62
C ARG A 175 6.08 18.52 4.86
N GLY A 176 5.29 18.87 5.89
CA GLY A 176 4.83 20.23 6.10
C GLY A 176 4.16 20.78 4.85
N THR A 177 4.71 21.86 4.27
CA THR A 177 4.17 22.50 3.06
C THR A 177 4.85 22.05 1.76
N GLN A 178 5.77 21.08 1.80
CA GLN A 178 6.44 20.61 0.60
C GLN A 178 5.48 19.80 -0.29
N PRO A 179 5.72 19.74 -1.61
CA PRO A 179 4.97 18.83 -2.48
C PRO A 179 5.14 17.36 -2.07
N HIS A 180 4.09 16.56 -2.28
CA HIS A 180 4.12 15.12 -2.04
C HIS A 180 5.30 14.45 -2.75
N GLY A 181 5.99 13.57 -2.02
CA GLY A 181 7.10 12.78 -2.52
C GLY A 181 8.39 13.57 -2.77
N LYS A 182 8.42 14.89 -2.52
CA LYS A 182 9.66 15.66 -2.73
C LYS A 182 10.75 15.24 -1.76
N LEU A 183 10.39 14.98 -0.49
CA LEU A 183 11.34 14.52 0.52
C LEU A 183 11.75 13.08 0.26
N LEU A 184 10.81 12.23 -0.18
CA LEU A 184 11.10 10.85 -0.60
C LEU A 184 12.12 10.81 -1.75
N GLU A 185 11.94 11.66 -2.77
CA GLU A 185 12.89 11.75 -3.89
C GLU A 185 14.31 12.08 -3.40
N SER A 186 14.44 13.10 -2.56
CA SER A 186 15.74 13.52 -2.00
C SER A 186 16.39 12.41 -1.17
N ALA A 187 15.62 11.78 -0.26
CA ALA A 187 16.13 10.74 0.62
C ALA A 187 16.57 9.48 -0.14
N VAL A 188 15.78 9.05 -1.13
CA VAL A 188 16.14 7.90 -1.98
C VAL A 188 17.38 8.19 -2.81
N ARG A 189 17.49 9.39 -3.39
CA ARG A 189 18.70 9.76 -4.15
C ARG A 189 19.95 9.78 -3.30
N GLU A 190 19.86 10.23 -2.05
CA GLU A 190 20.99 10.21 -1.11
C GLU A 190 21.38 8.77 -0.72
N ALA A 191 20.40 7.93 -0.38
CA ALA A 191 20.64 6.55 0.05
C ALA A 191 21.20 5.64 -1.06
N VAL A 192 20.82 5.91 -2.31
CA VAL A 192 21.15 5.07 -3.48
C VAL A 192 22.32 5.66 -4.30
N ALA A 193 22.84 6.84 -3.96
CA ALA A 193 23.91 7.54 -4.69
C ALA A 193 25.24 6.74 -4.82
N ILE A 194 25.49 5.77 -3.94
CA ILE A 194 26.67 4.89 -4.02
C ILE A 194 26.18 3.48 -4.33
N PRO A 195 26.64 2.81 -5.40
CA PRO A 195 26.19 1.48 -5.79
C PRO A 195 26.72 0.42 -4.82
N ALA A 196 26.16 0.37 -3.61
CA ALA A 196 26.31 -0.72 -2.66
C ALA A 196 25.32 -1.87 -2.95
N ALA A 197 24.49 -1.73 -3.99
CA ALA A 197 23.39 -2.65 -4.33
C ALA A 197 23.73 -3.67 -5.43
N GLY A 198 25.01 -3.94 -5.73
CA GLY A 198 25.38 -4.94 -6.74
C GLY A 198 24.78 -4.65 -8.12
N VAL A 199 24.81 -3.38 -8.52
CA VAL A 199 24.15 -2.84 -9.72
C VAL A 199 24.61 -3.60 -10.96
N VAL A 200 23.69 -4.36 -11.55
CA VAL A 200 23.81 -4.79 -12.94
C VAL A 200 23.36 -3.59 -13.76
N HIS A 201 24.27 -2.93 -14.46
CA HIS A 201 23.87 -1.91 -15.44
C HIS A 201 22.98 -2.57 -16.48
N THR A 202 21.67 -2.35 -16.38
CA THR A 202 20.74 -2.70 -17.44
C THR A 202 20.58 -1.48 -18.34
N ASN A 203 20.66 -1.65 -19.66
CA ASN A 203 20.27 -0.61 -20.63
C ASN A 203 18.73 -0.47 -20.70
N ALA A 204 18.05 -0.67 -19.58
CA ALA A 204 16.60 -0.64 -19.52
C ALA A 204 16.13 0.81 -19.60
N ASP A 205 15.46 1.17 -20.68
CA ASP A 205 14.64 2.39 -20.71
C ASP A 205 13.22 1.99 -20.30
N PRO A 206 12.80 2.28 -19.06
CA PRO A 206 11.49 1.84 -18.61
C PRO A 206 10.42 2.60 -19.40
N GLU A 207 9.41 1.89 -19.92
CA GLU A 207 8.33 2.49 -20.71
C GLU A 207 7.71 3.69 -19.97
N ASP A 208 7.41 4.76 -20.72
CA ASP A 208 6.75 5.92 -20.13
C ASP A 208 5.31 5.53 -19.78
N VAL A 209 4.99 5.55 -18.49
CA VAL A 209 3.66 5.22 -18.01
C VAL A 209 2.81 6.48 -18.03
N ASP A 210 1.77 6.50 -18.85
CA ASP A 210 0.74 7.53 -18.78
C ASP A 210 -0.13 7.30 -17.53
N ILE A 211 0.31 7.88 -16.42
CA ILE A 211 -0.40 7.82 -15.14
C ILE A 211 -1.74 8.56 -15.19
N ASP A 212 -2.05 9.30 -16.28
CA ASP A 212 -3.37 9.92 -16.47
C ASP A 212 -4.43 8.93 -16.92
N SER A 213 -4.05 7.95 -17.72
CA SER A 213 -4.96 6.93 -18.26
C SER A 213 -4.80 5.57 -17.58
N THR A 214 -3.69 5.33 -16.89
CA THR A 214 -3.33 4.01 -16.36
C THR A 214 -2.92 4.08 -14.88
N ILE A 215 -3.41 3.14 -14.07
CA ILE A 215 -2.94 2.96 -12.70
C ILE A 215 -1.54 2.36 -12.74
N LEU A 216 -0.56 3.04 -12.13
CA LEU A 216 0.79 2.51 -11.98
C LEU A 216 0.78 1.42 -10.90
N TRP A 217 0.53 0.18 -11.30
CA TRP A 217 0.63 -0.99 -10.43
C TRP A 217 1.56 -2.02 -11.06
N GLU A 218 2.76 -2.10 -10.52
CA GLU A 218 3.88 -2.77 -11.15
C GLU A 218 4.60 -3.63 -10.12
N THR A 219 4.37 -4.93 -10.14
CA THR A 219 4.90 -5.85 -9.12
C THR A 219 6.11 -6.60 -9.69
N GLY A 220 7.20 -6.62 -8.92
CA GLY A 220 8.39 -7.39 -9.28
C GLY A 220 8.10 -8.89 -9.16
N GLY A 221 8.47 -9.68 -10.16
CA GLY A 221 8.40 -11.13 -10.09
C GLY A 221 9.56 -11.68 -9.26
N GLY A 222 9.44 -11.64 -7.92
CA GLY A 222 10.35 -12.27 -6.94
C GLY A 222 11.85 -12.07 -7.19
N SER A 223 12.51 -11.18 -6.44
CA SER A 223 13.94 -10.93 -6.64
C SER A 223 14.79 -12.17 -6.32
N ALA A 224 15.58 -12.62 -7.31
CA ALA A 224 16.73 -13.51 -7.09
C ALA A 224 18.01 -12.73 -6.71
N GLY A 225 17.97 -11.40 -6.76
CA GLY A 225 19.09 -10.53 -6.40
C GLY A 225 19.13 -10.24 -4.89
N PRO A 226 20.28 -9.75 -4.38
CA PRO A 226 20.44 -9.45 -2.95
C PRO A 226 19.62 -8.24 -2.48
N PHE A 227 19.03 -7.49 -3.41
CA PHE A 227 18.29 -6.25 -3.19
C PHE A 227 16.84 -6.35 -3.66
N TYR A 228 15.94 -5.70 -2.93
CA TYR A 228 14.54 -5.49 -3.32
C TYR A 228 14.04 -4.11 -2.88
N ALA A 229 13.29 -3.42 -3.74
CA ALA A 229 12.63 -2.16 -3.39
C ALA A 229 11.10 -2.27 -3.48
N TRP A 230 10.42 -1.64 -2.53
CA TRP A 230 8.96 -1.55 -2.48
C TRP A 230 8.57 -0.09 -2.30
N ILE A 231 7.84 0.45 -3.27
CA ILE A 231 7.57 1.88 -3.38
C ILE A 231 6.08 2.08 -3.64
N ALA A 232 5.39 2.75 -2.72
CA ALA A 232 3.97 3.04 -2.85
C ALA A 232 3.59 4.44 -2.34
N GLY A 233 2.59 5.07 -2.96
CA GLY A 233 2.10 6.39 -2.56
C GLY A 233 1.53 7.18 -3.74
N GLU A 234 1.69 8.50 -3.75
CA GLU A 234 1.25 9.37 -4.85
C GLU A 234 1.89 8.98 -6.20
N ALA A 235 1.07 8.77 -7.22
CA ALA A 235 1.47 8.17 -8.50
C ALA A 235 2.58 8.93 -9.25
N SER A 236 2.61 10.27 -9.17
CA SER A 236 3.63 11.10 -9.83
C SER A 236 4.99 10.98 -9.14
N ALA A 237 5.01 10.94 -7.80
CA ALA A 237 6.19 10.65 -7.00
C ALA A 237 6.73 9.24 -7.29
N VAL A 238 5.85 8.23 -7.29
CA VAL A 238 6.23 6.84 -7.64
C VAL A 238 6.79 6.75 -9.06
N LYS A 239 6.17 7.42 -10.04
CA LYS A 239 6.68 7.49 -11.44
C LYS A 239 8.09 8.11 -11.50
N THR A 240 8.34 9.13 -10.70
CA THR A 240 9.65 9.82 -10.64
C THR A 240 10.72 8.91 -10.04
N LEU A 241 10.43 8.26 -8.92
CA LEU A 241 11.32 7.28 -8.29
C LEU A 241 11.60 6.08 -9.20
N ARG A 242 10.59 5.61 -9.93
CA ARG A 242 10.73 4.55 -10.93
C ARG A 242 11.75 4.89 -12.01
N ARG A 243 11.63 6.09 -12.59
CA ARG A 243 12.58 6.58 -13.58
C ARG A 243 13.99 6.62 -13.00
N TYR A 244 14.16 7.19 -11.81
CA TYR A 244 15.46 7.28 -11.17
C TYR A 244 16.10 5.90 -10.92
N LEU A 245 15.39 4.99 -10.25
CA LEU A 245 15.95 3.71 -9.84
C LEU A 245 16.26 2.77 -11.01
N VAL A 246 15.39 2.74 -12.03
CA VAL A 246 15.57 1.83 -13.16
C VAL A 246 16.48 2.43 -14.23
N LYS A 247 16.27 3.70 -14.59
CA LYS A 247 16.99 4.34 -15.70
C LYS A 247 18.33 4.94 -15.25
N ASP A 248 18.32 5.71 -14.18
CA ASP A 248 19.51 6.49 -13.78
C ASP A 248 20.47 5.63 -12.94
N VAL A 249 19.93 4.78 -12.05
CA VAL A 249 20.73 3.88 -11.20
C VAL A 249 20.97 2.53 -11.88
N GLY A 250 20.04 2.05 -12.72
CA GLY A 250 20.17 0.79 -13.46
C GLY A 250 19.65 -0.46 -12.73
N ILE A 251 18.87 -0.32 -11.64
CA ILE A 251 18.32 -1.46 -10.89
C ILE A 251 17.39 -2.28 -11.81
N ASP A 252 17.56 -3.61 -11.82
CA ASP A 252 16.67 -4.49 -12.59
C ASP A 252 15.23 -4.30 -12.10
N ARG A 253 14.34 -4.00 -13.04
CA ARG A 253 12.93 -3.75 -12.79
C ARG A 253 12.24 -4.88 -12.01
N LYS A 254 12.72 -6.14 -12.11
CA LYS A 254 12.18 -7.28 -11.34
C LYS A 254 12.47 -7.19 -9.84
N GLN A 255 13.45 -6.39 -9.45
CA GLN A 255 13.82 -6.15 -8.06
C GLN A 255 13.02 -5.03 -7.41
N VAL A 256 12.09 -4.38 -8.12
CA VAL A 256 11.32 -3.25 -7.60
C VAL A 256 9.82 -3.44 -7.82
N ALA A 257 9.03 -3.16 -6.79
CA ALA A 257 7.59 -2.98 -6.87
C ALA A 257 7.23 -1.49 -6.79
N PHE A 258 6.43 -1.00 -7.73
CA PHE A 258 5.93 0.38 -7.81
C PHE A 258 4.41 0.39 -7.80
N MET A 259 3.80 1.11 -6.85
CA MET A 259 2.34 1.19 -6.68
C MET A 259 1.89 2.64 -6.45
N GLY A 260 1.22 3.24 -7.44
CA GLY A 260 0.52 4.50 -7.27
C GLY A 260 -0.80 4.27 -6.54
N TYR A 261 -0.82 4.47 -5.22
CA TYR A 261 -2.01 4.27 -4.37
C TYR A 261 -3.07 5.34 -4.59
N TRP A 262 -2.65 6.55 -4.92
CA TRP A 262 -3.55 7.66 -5.17
C TRP A 262 -2.87 8.67 -6.10
N ARG A 263 -3.64 9.65 -6.56
CA ARG A 263 -3.12 10.74 -7.39
C ARG A 263 -3.80 12.05 -7.03
N GLU A 264 -2.99 13.09 -6.85
CA GLU A 264 -3.51 14.42 -6.59
C GLU A 264 -4.43 14.90 -7.72
N GLY A 265 -5.61 15.39 -7.35
CA GLY A 265 -6.62 15.87 -8.31
C GLY A 265 -7.40 14.77 -9.05
N LYS A 266 -7.21 13.48 -8.74
CA LYS A 266 -8.02 12.38 -9.30
C LYS A 266 -8.67 11.53 -8.21
N THR A 267 -9.88 11.07 -8.49
CA THR A 267 -10.61 10.09 -7.68
C THR A 267 -10.45 8.69 -8.26
N GLU A 268 -10.36 7.66 -7.41
CA GLU A 268 -10.56 6.27 -7.84
C GLU A 268 -12.02 6.08 -8.30
N ASN A 269 -12.19 5.58 -9.54
CA ASN A 269 -13.47 5.37 -10.21
C ASN A 269 -14.15 4.05 -9.84
#